data_AF-X1DJC2-F1
#
_entry.id   AF-X1DJC2-F1
#
_cell.length_a   1.000
_cell.length_b   1.000
_cell.length_c   1.000
_cell.angle_alpha   90.00
_cell.angle_beta   90.00
_cell.angle_gamma   90.00
#
_symmetry.space_group_name_H-M   'P 1'
#
loop_
_entity.id
_entity.type
_entity.pdbx_description
1 polymer ?
#
loop_
_entity_poly.entity_id
_entity_poly.type
_entity_poly.pdbx_seq_one_letter_code
_entity_poly.pdbx_strand_id
1 'polypeptide(L)' 'FLAHFHANDANKKGPGFGKVDFLPLFKTLEKIGYQGYVSVEVFDFKPDPQTIARKSLEYMKGVANYGKES' A
#
# COMPACT_ATOMS: atom_id res chain seq x y z
N PHE A 1 -13.90 8.15 -12.98
CA PHE A 1 -12.44 8.17 -12.79
C PHE A 1 -12.09 7.33 -11.56
N LEU A 2 -10.84 6.85 -11.45
CA LEU A 2 -10.34 5.84 -10.48
C LEU A 2 -11.23 5.64 -9.24
N ALA A 3 -11.89 4.48 -9.14
CA ALA A 3 -12.87 4.19 -8.08
C ALA A 3 -12.30 3.34 -6.94
N HIS A 4 -11.32 2.48 -7.23
CA HIS A 4 -10.71 1.59 -6.27
C HIS A 4 -9.28 1.21 -6.71
N PHE A 5 -8.40 0.94 -5.74
CA PHE A 5 -7.04 0.50 -5.99
C PHE A 5 -6.67 -0.65 -5.04
N HIS A 6 -6.12 -1.73 -5.61
CA HIS A 6 -5.54 -2.84 -4.86
C HIS A 6 -4.02 -2.70 -4.82
N ALA A 7 -3.45 -2.80 -3.62
CA ALA A 7 -2.03 -2.75 -3.36
C ALA A 7 -1.51 -4.13 -2.99
N ASN A 8 -0.62 -4.66 -3.81
CA ASN A 8 0.13 -5.88 -3.59
C ASN A 8 1.58 -5.67 -4.03
N ASP A 9 2.50 -6.33 -3.34
CA ASP A 9 3.91 -6.36 -3.74
C ASP A 9 4.13 -7.42 -4.82
N ALA A 10 5.23 -7.31 -5.56
CA ALA A 10 5.56 -8.19 -6.68
C ALA A 10 5.77 -9.65 -6.25
N ASN A 11 6.07 -9.88 -4.97
CA ASN A 11 6.25 -11.20 -4.38
C ASN A 11 4.92 -11.86 -3.93
N LYS A 12 3.76 -11.36 -4.41
CA LYS A 12 2.41 -11.85 -4.06
C LYS A 12 1.96 -11.56 -2.62
N LYS A 13 2.75 -10.83 -1.84
CA LYS A 13 2.39 -10.39 -0.48
C LYS A 13 1.88 -8.95 -0.49
N GLY A 14 1.52 -8.45 0.68
CA GLY A 14 1.08 -7.06 0.82
C GLY A 14 2.26 -6.08 0.75
N PRO A 15 1.98 -4.77 0.63
CA PRO A 15 2.99 -3.71 0.71
C PRO A 15 3.90 -3.86 1.93
N GLY A 16 5.20 -3.59 1.77
CA GLY A 16 6.20 -3.70 2.84
C GLY A 16 6.79 -5.10 3.05
N PHE A 17 6.34 -6.11 2.30
CA PHE A 17 6.91 -7.46 2.35
C PHE A 17 7.90 -7.76 1.22
N GLY A 18 7.99 -6.90 0.20
CA GLY A 18 8.90 -7.07 -0.93
C GLY A 18 9.70 -5.81 -1.22
N LYS A 19 9.84 -5.49 -2.51
CA LYS A 19 10.75 -4.44 -3.00
C LYS A 19 10.06 -3.37 -3.83
N VAL A 20 8.74 -3.46 -3.98
CA VAL A 20 7.99 -2.41 -4.69
C VAL A 20 8.10 -1.12 -3.87
N ASP A 21 8.51 -0.04 -4.53
CA ASP A 21 8.49 1.29 -3.94
C ASP A 21 7.09 1.90 -4.13
N PHE A 22 6.36 2.08 -3.03
CA PHE A 22 5.02 2.64 -3.03
C PHE A 22 5.00 4.17 -2.90
N LEU A 23 6.13 4.85 -2.67
CA LEU A 23 6.14 6.30 -2.51
C LEU A 23 5.61 7.05 -3.76
N PRO A 24 6.03 6.71 -5.00
CA PRO A 24 5.50 7.37 -6.19
C PRO A 24 3.99 7.17 -6.38
N LEU A 25 3.47 6.00 -5.96
CA LEU A 25 2.04 5.72 -6.01
C LEU A 25 1.27 6.67 -5.09
N PHE A 26 1.64 6.76 -3.82
CA PHE A 26 0.94 7.63 -2.86
C PHE A 26 1.04 9.10 -3.25
N LYS A 27 2.20 9.57 -3.75
CA LYS A 27 2.35 10.93 -4.29
C LYS A 27 1.41 11.20 -5.47
N THR A 28 1.22 10.21 -6.34
CA THR A 28 0.31 10.35 -7.49
C THR A 28 -1.15 10.39 -7.05
N LEU A 29 -1.56 9.52 -6.12
CA LEU A 29 -2.92 9.49 -5.58
C LEU A 29 -3.28 10.82 -4.90
N GLU A 30 -2.34 11.40 -4.14
CA GLU A 30 -2.49 12.72 -3.55
C GLU A 30 -2.60 13.83 -4.62
N LYS A 31 -1.70 13.83 -5.60
CA LYS A 31 -1.69 14.82 -6.70
C LYS A 31 -3.02 14.87 -7.48
N ILE A 32 -3.67 13.72 -7.66
CA ILE A 32 -4.97 13.63 -8.35
C ILE A 32 -6.17 13.83 -7.42
N GLY A 33 -5.94 14.09 -6.12
CA GLY A 33 -6.99 14.30 -5.14
C GLY A 33 -7.83 13.06 -4.85
N TYR A 34 -7.26 11.86 -4.98
CA TYR A 34 -7.99 10.62 -4.72
C TYR A 34 -8.31 10.48 -3.22
N GLN A 35 -9.60 10.35 -2.90
CA GLN A 35 -10.13 10.23 -1.52
C GLN A 35 -10.67 8.82 -1.21
N GLY A 36 -10.50 7.87 -2.14
CA GLY A 36 -10.97 6.50 -1.98
C GLY A 36 -10.00 5.62 -1.19
N TYR A 37 -10.35 4.33 -1.09
CA TYR A 37 -9.52 3.36 -0.37
C TYR A 37 -8.38 2.82 -1.24
N VAL A 38 -7.27 2.51 -0.57
CA VAL A 38 -6.19 1.65 -1.07
C VAL A 38 -6.27 0.35 -0.28
N SER A 39 -6.71 -0.73 -0.92
CA SER A 39 -6.96 -2.03 -0.29
C SER A 39 -5.75 -2.94 -0.42
N VAL A 40 -5.39 -3.68 0.63
CA VAL A 40 -4.35 -4.71 0.55
C VAL A 40 -4.96 -5.98 -0.06
N GLU A 41 -4.37 -6.47 -1.14
CA GLU A 41 -4.74 -7.75 -1.75
C GLU A 41 -3.50 -8.65 -1.82
N VAL A 42 -3.58 -9.87 -1.28
CA VAL A 42 -2.45 -10.81 -1.24
C VAL A 42 -2.83 -12.12 -1.87
N PHE A 43 -1.82 -12.79 -2.45
CA PHE A 43 -1.94 -14.12 -3.04
C PHE A 43 -1.01 -15.15 -2.36
N ASP A 44 -0.13 -14.70 -1.46
CA ASP A 44 0.55 -15.54 -0.47
C ASP A 44 0.07 -15.16 0.95
N PHE A 45 -0.56 -16.13 1.62
CA PHE A 45 -1.23 -15.94 2.92
C PHE A 45 -0.32 -16.20 4.13
N LYS A 46 0.98 -16.46 3.91
CA LYS A 46 1.96 -16.61 4.99
C LYS A 46 2.56 -15.25 5.38
N PRO A 47 2.82 -14.98 6.68
CA PRO A 47 2.76 -15.92 7.81
C PRO A 47 1.36 -16.14 8.36
N ASP A 48 0.63 -15.07 8.70
CA ASP A 48 -0.76 -15.12 9.14
C ASP A 48 -1.48 -13.81 8.71
N PRO A 49 -2.82 -13.82 8.57
CA PRO A 49 -3.56 -12.65 8.09
C PRO A 49 -3.41 -11.40 8.95
N GLN A 50 -3.28 -11.52 10.28
CA GLN A 50 -3.16 -10.36 11.16
C GLN A 50 -1.80 -9.70 10.98
N THR A 51 -0.73 -10.49 10.87
CA THR A 51 0.61 -9.97 10.58
C THR A 51 0.66 -9.31 9.21
N ILE A 52 0.04 -9.91 8.19
CA ILE A 52 -0.03 -9.32 6.84
C ILE A 52 -0.73 -7.96 6.90
N ALA A 53 -1.95 -7.91 7.43
CA ALA A 53 -2.74 -6.69 7.51
C ALA A 53 -2.04 -5.59 8.29
N ARG A 54 -1.50 -5.92 9.48
CA ARG A 54 -0.82 -4.95 10.34
C ARG A 54 0.43 -4.36 9.68
N LYS A 55 1.34 -5.22 9.18
CA LYS A 55 2.59 -4.75 8.58
C LYS A 55 2.37 -3.95 7.31
N SER A 56 1.43 -4.38 6.45
CA SER A 56 1.12 -3.63 5.23
C SER A 56 0.46 -2.29 5.54
N LEU A 57 -0.42 -2.23 6.54
CA LEU A 57 -1.01 -0.96 6.97
C LEU A 57 0.04 -0.01 7.55
N GLU A 58 0.94 -0.50 8.41
CA GLU A 58 2.04 0.28 9.00
C GLU A 58 2.94 0.84 7.90
N TYR A 59 3.36 0.01 6.95
CA TYR A 59 4.18 0.42 5.81
C TYR A 59 3.48 1.49 4.97
N MET A 60 2.22 1.25 4.55
CA MET A 60 1.47 2.19 3.73
C MET A 60 1.27 3.53 4.42
N LYS A 61 0.92 3.55 5.72
CA LYS A 61 0.81 4.78 6.51
C LYS A 61 2.14 5.52 6.60
N GLY A 62 3.24 4.80 6.84
CA GLY A 62 4.57 5.39 6.90
C GLY A 62 4.95 6.09 5.60
N VAL A 63 4.75 5.41 4.46
CA VAL A 63 5.04 5.97 3.13
C VAL A 63 4.12 7.15 2.79
N ALA A 64 2.81 7.02 3.06
CA ALA A 64 1.83 8.08 2.79
C ALA A 64 2.07 9.33 3.64
N ASN A 65 2.55 9.20 4.88
CA ASN A 65 2.89 10.33 5.74
C ASN A 65 4.23 10.96 5.33
N TYR A 66 5.24 10.15 5.03
CA TYR A 66 6.54 10.64 4.56
C TYR A 66 6.40 11.50 3.29
N GLY A 67 5.53 11.08 2.36
CA GLY A 67 5.28 11.82 1.12
C GLY A 67 4.64 13.20 1.31
N LYS A 68 3.99 13.47 2.45
CA LYS A 68 3.33 14.75 2.76
C LYS A 68 4.26 15.79 3.38
N GLU A 69 5.35 15.34 4.00
CA GLU A 69 6.34 16.21 4.64
C GLU A 69 7.44 16.68 3.67
N SER A 70 7.43 16.18 2.42
CA SER A 70 8.41 16.45 1.36
C SER A 70 7.82 17.26 0.22
#